data_AF-A0A2S7VPD0-F1
#
_entry.id   AF-A0A2S7VPD0-F1
#
_cell.length_a   1.000
_cell.length_b   1.000
_cell.length_c   1.000
_cell.angle_alpha   90.00
_cell.angle_beta   90.00
_cell.angle_gamma   90.00
#
_symmetry.space_group_name_H-M   'P 1'
#
loop_
_entity.id
_entity.type
_entity.pdbx_description
1 polymer ?
#
loop_
_entity_poly.entity_id
_entity_poly.type
_entity_poly.pdbx_seq_one_letter_code
_entity_poly.pdbx_strand_id
1 'polypeptide(L)'
;MFNKTILATSALLITSTAFAADIENSNLDIAFQGAHFQGAGNQVTMLRVPVTNKDTGQTQFFDMSAEFAADKNGNLIFKNMSSIKSVAFSSANQLIAGHYLDTNNCSWFVEGPSVTSNGRSSWSFFKPANNIGCKNSDQRSGQVLSGPLENNQLAITQSNTYEKIVKTSEGNLNYGVYRGSYIMSAVQTGRSIAINIYDKYGLDGSWTIMEAPNPGKKED
;
A
#
# COMPACT_ATOMS: atom_id res chain seq x y z
N MET A 1 -16.25 1.03 61.31
CA MET A 1 -16.73 0.76 59.94
C MET A 1 -16.28 1.92 59.05
N PHE A 2 -15.29 1.69 58.18
CA PHE A 2 -14.67 2.72 57.34
C PHE A 2 -15.33 2.72 55.96
N ASN A 3 -16.03 3.80 55.61
CA ASN A 3 -16.45 4.07 54.23
C ASN A 3 -15.28 4.73 53.49
N LYS A 4 -14.67 4.01 52.55
CA LYS A 4 -13.70 4.57 51.61
C LYS A 4 -14.43 4.95 50.33
N THR A 5 -14.73 6.23 50.19
CA THR A 5 -15.20 6.83 48.93
C THR A 5 -14.05 6.85 47.94
N ILE A 6 -14.14 6.06 46.87
CA ILE A 6 -13.21 6.11 45.74
C ILE A 6 -13.69 7.23 44.81
N LEU A 7 -12.97 8.35 44.80
CA LEU A 7 -13.07 9.37 43.75
C LEU A 7 -12.42 8.82 42.49
N ALA A 8 -13.24 8.39 41.52
CA ALA A 8 -12.79 8.09 40.17
C ALA A 8 -12.53 9.42 39.45
N THR A 9 -11.26 9.81 39.37
CA THR A 9 -10.82 10.90 38.51
C THR A 9 -10.94 10.43 37.06
N SER A 10 -12.08 10.70 36.43
CA SER A 10 -12.23 10.57 34.98
C SER A 10 -11.32 11.61 34.32
N ALA A 11 -10.13 11.19 33.90
CA ALA A 11 -9.31 11.99 32.99
C ALA A 11 -10.11 12.13 31.68
N LEU A 12 -10.66 13.32 31.43
CA LEU A 12 -11.10 13.72 30.09
C LEU A 12 -9.87 13.59 29.18
N LEU A 13 -9.87 12.57 28.32
CA LEU A 13 -9.05 12.54 27.12
C LEU A 13 -9.55 13.66 26.22
N ILE A 14 -8.94 14.85 26.36
CA ILE A 14 -9.11 15.93 25.41
C ILE A 14 -8.45 15.45 24.12
N THR A 15 -9.24 14.93 23.20
CA THR A 15 -8.81 14.74 21.82
C THR A 15 -8.46 16.12 21.29
N SER A 16 -7.15 16.41 21.15
CA SER A 16 -6.69 17.60 20.46
C SER A 16 -7.25 17.54 19.04
N THR A 17 -8.19 18.42 18.71
CA THR A 17 -8.61 18.66 17.33
C THR A 17 -7.39 19.16 16.58
N ALA A 18 -6.78 18.31 15.77
CA ALA A 18 -5.63 18.69 14.96
C ALA A 18 -6.12 19.55 13.80
N PHE A 19 -5.77 20.83 13.79
CA PHE A 19 -6.12 21.75 12.71
C PHE A 19 -5.13 21.57 11.57
N ALA A 20 -5.59 21.04 10.44
CA ALA A 20 -4.90 21.26 9.17
C ALA A 20 -4.82 22.78 8.93
N ALA A 21 -3.66 23.27 8.50
CA ALA A 21 -3.48 24.69 8.21
C ALA A 21 -3.87 24.96 6.76
N ASP A 22 -4.79 25.90 6.56
CA ASP A 22 -5.12 26.41 5.23
C ASP A 22 -3.88 27.05 4.60
N ILE A 23 -3.58 26.69 3.35
CA ILE A 23 -2.61 27.42 2.56
C ILE A 23 -3.31 28.67 2.01
N GLU A 24 -2.79 29.84 2.36
CA GLU A 24 -3.30 31.12 1.89
C GLU A 24 -3.36 31.15 0.36
N ASN A 25 -4.47 31.64 -0.19
CA ASN A 25 -4.74 31.72 -1.64
C ASN A 25 -4.73 30.35 -2.37
N SER A 26 -5.07 29.27 -1.67
CA SER A 26 -5.14 27.92 -2.24
C SER A 26 -6.36 27.13 -1.73
N ASN A 27 -6.79 26.14 -2.52
CA ASN A 27 -7.73 25.11 -2.09
C ASN A 27 -7.03 23.95 -1.37
N LEU A 28 -5.78 24.12 -0.94
CA LEU A 28 -5.01 23.10 -0.24
C LEU A 28 -4.96 23.38 1.27
N ASP A 29 -4.95 22.31 2.07
CA ASP A 29 -4.55 22.33 3.47
C ASP A 29 -3.26 21.52 3.68
N ILE A 30 -2.54 21.77 4.78
CA ILE A 30 -1.37 20.98 5.19
C ILE A 30 -1.57 20.50 6.62
N ALA A 31 -1.31 19.21 6.85
CA ALA A 31 -1.52 18.54 8.13
C ALA A 31 -0.24 17.93 8.70
N PHE A 32 0.69 18.77 9.20
CA PHE A 32 1.98 18.30 9.72
C PHE A 32 1.90 17.27 10.85
N GLN A 33 0.80 17.20 11.60
CA GLN A 33 0.55 16.15 12.59
C GLN A 33 0.57 14.73 12.00
N GLY A 34 0.31 14.58 10.70
CA GLY A 34 0.37 13.31 9.99
C GLY A 34 1.75 12.98 9.41
N ALA A 35 2.73 13.89 9.56
CA ALA A 35 4.07 13.74 9.02
C ALA A 35 5.03 13.10 10.05
N HIS A 36 6.10 12.50 9.55
CA HIS A 36 7.22 12.01 10.37
C HIS A 36 8.42 12.94 10.24
N PHE A 37 8.97 13.38 11.38
CA PHE A 37 10.07 14.33 11.41
C PHE A 37 11.36 13.65 11.87
N GLN A 38 12.44 13.90 11.14
CA GLN A 38 13.80 13.48 11.50
C GLN A 38 14.71 14.69 11.40
N GLY A 39 15.51 14.94 12.44
CA GLY A 39 16.43 16.08 12.46
C GLY A 39 17.84 15.65 12.83
N ALA A 40 18.84 16.26 12.20
CA ALA A 40 20.25 16.10 12.55
C ALA A 40 21.02 17.38 12.21
N GLY A 41 21.78 17.91 13.17
CA GLY A 41 22.56 19.14 12.98
C GLY A 41 21.69 20.32 12.56
N ASN A 42 22.01 20.93 11.42
CA ASN A 42 21.26 22.04 10.85
C ASN A 42 20.22 21.59 9.80
N GLN A 43 19.78 20.34 9.80
CA GLN A 43 18.81 19.82 8.83
C GLN A 43 17.60 19.19 9.51
N VAL A 44 16.43 19.42 8.91
CA VAL A 44 15.19 18.68 9.21
C VAL A 44 14.67 18.03 7.94
N THR A 45 14.27 16.77 8.06
CA THR A 45 13.56 16.01 7.05
C THR A 45 12.15 15.74 7.56
N MET A 46 11.16 16.04 6.74
CA MET A 46 9.75 15.84 7.01
C MET A 46 9.24 14.84 5.97
N LEU A 47 8.92 13.64 6.41
CA LEU A 47 8.41 12.57 5.56
C LEU A 47 6.90 12.55 5.66
N ARG A 48 6.23 12.30 4.53
CA ARG A 48 4.78 12.10 4.44
C ARG A 48 3.96 13.27 4.99
N VAL A 49 4.33 14.49 4.64
CA VAL A 49 3.50 15.66 4.90
C VAL A 49 2.20 15.53 4.10
N PRO A 50 1.03 15.38 4.73
CA PRO A 50 -0.26 15.31 4.04
C PRO A 50 -0.68 16.69 3.59
N VAL A 51 -1.08 16.78 2.32
CA VAL A 51 -1.61 17.98 1.68
C VAL A 51 -2.94 17.61 1.03
N THR A 52 -4.06 18.15 1.52
CA THR A 52 -5.39 17.80 1.02
C THR A 52 -5.94 18.90 0.14
N ASN A 53 -6.46 18.53 -1.03
CA ASN A 53 -7.28 19.42 -1.82
C ASN A 53 -8.71 19.46 -1.25
N LYS A 54 -9.12 20.61 -0.73
CA LYS A 54 -10.39 20.82 -0.04
C LYS A 54 -11.61 20.66 -0.95
N ASP A 55 -11.48 20.95 -2.25
CA ASP A 55 -12.59 20.85 -3.20
C ASP A 55 -12.88 19.39 -3.58
N THR A 56 -11.83 18.56 -3.67
CA THR A 56 -11.92 17.16 -4.11
C THR A 56 -11.83 16.14 -2.97
N GLY A 57 -11.40 16.57 -1.78
CA GLY A 57 -11.08 15.70 -0.65
C GLY A 57 -9.82 14.83 -0.85
N GLN A 58 -9.08 14.98 -1.96
CA GLN A 58 -7.92 14.12 -2.24
C GLN A 58 -6.68 14.59 -1.50
N THR A 59 -6.09 13.70 -0.70
CA THR A 59 -4.81 13.94 0.01
C THR A 59 -3.63 13.39 -0.78
N GLN A 60 -2.59 14.20 -0.91
CA GLN A 60 -1.29 13.82 -1.45
C GLN A 60 -0.22 13.95 -0.37
N PHE A 61 0.81 13.11 -0.42
CA PHE A 61 1.90 13.14 0.55
C PHE A 61 3.15 13.77 -0.08
N PHE A 62 3.91 14.52 0.72
CA PHE A 62 5.15 15.17 0.32
C PHE A 62 6.28 14.82 1.27
N ASP A 63 7.47 14.58 0.70
CA ASP A 63 8.69 14.46 1.48
C ASP A 63 9.48 15.75 1.26
N MET A 64 9.88 16.37 2.35
CA MET A 64 10.51 17.68 2.37
C MET A 64 11.79 17.61 3.18
N SER A 65 12.79 18.38 2.78
CA SER A 65 13.96 18.63 3.62
C SER A 65 14.27 20.11 3.63
N ALA A 66 14.69 20.60 4.79
CA ALA A 66 15.09 21.97 4.98
C ALA A 66 16.41 22.03 5.75
N GLU A 67 17.34 22.83 5.25
CA GLU A 67 18.58 23.19 5.92
C GLU A 67 18.43 24.56 6.56
N PHE A 68 18.77 24.67 7.83
CA PHE A 68 18.79 25.90 8.59
C PHE A 68 20.18 26.54 8.56
N ALA A 69 20.22 27.87 8.57
CA ALA A 69 21.42 28.66 8.80
C ALA A 69 21.09 29.81 9.75
N ALA A 70 22.11 30.43 10.33
CA ALA A 70 21.97 31.71 11.01
C ALA A 70 22.28 32.83 10.01
N ASP A 71 21.43 33.85 9.94
CA ASP A 71 21.75 35.08 9.23
C ASP A 71 22.82 35.90 9.98
N LYS A 72 23.21 37.05 9.41
CA LYS A 72 24.22 37.94 10.01
C LYS A 72 23.80 38.52 11.38
N ASN A 73 22.51 38.45 11.71
CA ASN A 73 21.94 38.92 12.97
C ASN A 73 21.68 37.77 13.95
N GLY A 74 22.01 36.53 13.60
CA GLY A 74 21.77 35.34 14.41
C GLY A 74 20.36 34.76 14.30
N ASN A 75 19.53 35.23 13.36
CA ASN A 75 18.19 34.66 13.15
C ASN A 75 18.30 33.33 12.41
N LEU A 76 17.49 32.36 12.83
CA LEU A 76 17.37 31.10 12.10
C LEU A 76 16.61 31.34 10.78
N ILE A 77 17.28 31.03 9.67
CA ILE A 77 16.71 31.14 8.33
C ILE A 77 16.77 29.78 7.63
N PHE A 78 15.83 29.56 6.70
CA PHE A 78 15.93 28.46 5.76
C PHE A 78 16.93 28.82 4.67
N LYS A 79 17.95 27.98 4.48
CA LYS A 79 19.01 28.17 3.48
C LYS A 79 18.72 27.39 2.21
N ASN A 80 18.38 26.11 2.36
CA ASN A 80 17.99 25.24 1.27
C ASN A 80 16.69 24.55 1.64
N MET A 81 15.73 24.57 0.73
CA MET A 81 14.49 23.81 0.84
C MET A 81 14.35 22.95 -0.40
N SER A 82 14.08 21.66 -0.20
CA SER A 82 13.64 20.79 -1.26
C SER A 82 12.32 20.14 -0.87
N SER A 83 11.43 20.03 -1.84
CA SER A 83 10.22 19.24 -1.72
C SER A 83 10.11 18.34 -2.93
N ILE A 84 9.76 17.10 -2.68
CA ILE A 84 9.41 16.15 -3.72
C ILE A 84 8.04 15.61 -3.35
N LYS A 85 7.14 15.55 -4.34
CA LYS A 85 5.89 14.83 -4.16
C LYS A 85 6.24 13.42 -3.74
N SER A 86 5.90 13.06 -2.50
CA SER A 86 6.22 11.75 -1.96
C SER A 86 5.50 10.75 -2.84
N VAL A 87 6.27 9.85 -3.45
CA VAL A 87 5.67 8.76 -4.22
C VAL A 87 4.80 8.00 -3.23
N ALA A 88 3.49 8.00 -3.48
CA ALA A 88 2.51 7.25 -2.68
C ALA A 88 3.11 5.88 -2.37
N PHE A 89 3.13 5.50 -1.08
CA PHE A 89 3.80 4.31 -0.56
C PHE A 89 4.12 3.25 -1.62
N SER A 90 5.36 3.31 -2.09
CA SER A 90 6.01 2.17 -2.72
C SER A 90 6.01 0.96 -1.79
N SER A 91 5.83 1.09 -0.47
CA SER A 91 5.86 -0.05 0.46
C SER A 91 4.53 -0.77 0.71
N ALA A 92 3.36 -0.22 0.35
CA ALA A 92 2.09 -0.95 0.44
C ALA A 92 1.76 -1.71 -0.87
N ASN A 93 2.38 -1.28 -1.98
CA ASN A 93 2.12 -1.81 -3.32
C ASN A 93 3.20 -2.78 -3.77
N GLN A 94 4.37 -2.79 -3.12
CA GLN A 94 5.46 -3.66 -3.52
C GLN A 94 5.24 -5.07 -3.00
N LEU A 95 4.91 -5.96 -3.92
CA LEU A 95 5.04 -7.39 -3.73
C LEU A 95 6.53 -7.74 -3.76
N ILE A 96 6.97 -8.61 -2.85
CA ILE A 96 8.35 -9.08 -2.79
C ILE A 96 8.45 -10.27 -3.75
N ALA A 97 9.29 -10.14 -4.79
CA ALA A 97 9.58 -11.26 -5.68
C ALA A 97 10.30 -12.37 -4.93
N GLY A 98 9.98 -13.61 -5.27
CA GLY A 98 10.54 -14.76 -4.60
C GLY A 98 9.68 -16.00 -4.73
N HIS A 99 10.03 -16.98 -3.91
CA HIS A 99 9.34 -18.25 -3.83
C HIS A 99 8.45 -18.31 -2.58
N TYR A 100 7.23 -18.80 -2.76
CA TYR A 100 6.20 -18.87 -1.74
C TYR A 100 5.50 -20.22 -1.74
N LEU A 101 4.91 -20.58 -0.60
CA LEU A 101 4.07 -21.76 -0.43
C LEU A 101 2.65 -21.34 -0.06
N ASP A 102 1.64 -21.97 -0.68
CA ASP A 102 0.28 -21.88 -0.17
C ASP A 102 0.02 -22.87 0.98
N THR A 103 -1.20 -22.85 1.53
CA THR A 103 -1.62 -23.71 2.63
C THR A 103 -1.63 -25.20 2.30
N ASN A 104 -1.55 -25.58 1.02
CA ASN A 104 -1.45 -26.96 0.55
C ASN A 104 -0.01 -27.35 0.19
N ASN A 105 0.99 -26.58 0.66
CA ASN A 105 2.40 -26.76 0.36
C ASN A 105 2.77 -26.58 -1.12
N CYS A 106 1.90 -25.97 -1.92
CA CYS A 106 2.18 -25.74 -3.34
C CYS A 106 3.14 -24.58 -3.55
N SER A 107 4.16 -24.78 -4.39
CA SER A 107 5.07 -23.71 -4.80
C SER A 107 4.41 -22.69 -5.73
N TRP A 108 4.57 -21.43 -5.35
CA TRP A 108 4.25 -20.24 -6.12
C TRP A 108 5.51 -19.40 -6.33
N PHE A 109 5.71 -18.93 -7.55
CA PHE A 109 6.78 -18.02 -7.92
C PHE A 109 6.16 -16.65 -8.19
N VAL A 110 6.68 -15.63 -7.54
CA VAL A 110 6.32 -14.23 -7.74
C VAL A 110 7.51 -13.54 -8.37
N GLU A 111 7.37 -13.07 -9.61
CA GLU A 111 8.46 -12.38 -10.32
C GLU A 111 8.11 -10.91 -10.56
N GLY A 112 9.14 -10.07 -10.66
CA GLY A 112 9.02 -8.62 -10.82
C GLY A 112 9.74 -7.83 -9.71
N PRO A 113 9.42 -6.54 -9.52
CA PRO A 113 8.59 -5.75 -10.42
C PRO A 113 9.30 -5.49 -11.75
N SER A 114 8.53 -5.49 -12.84
CA SER A 114 8.89 -4.79 -14.08
C SER A 114 8.08 -3.51 -14.21
N VAL A 115 8.57 -2.51 -14.93
CA VAL A 115 7.85 -1.24 -15.16
C VAL A 115 7.11 -1.29 -16.49
N THR A 116 5.80 -1.05 -16.49
CA THR A 116 4.98 -0.97 -17.70
C THR A 116 5.10 0.39 -18.39
N SER A 117 4.59 0.51 -19.63
CA SER A 117 4.67 1.75 -20.42
C SER A 117 3.97 2.97 -19.78
N ASN A 118 3.05 2.75 -18.85
CA ASN A 118 2.38 3.79 -18.07
C ASN A 118 2.99 4.01 -16.67
N GLY A 119 4.19 3.46 -16.41
CA GLY A 119 4.92 3.65 -15.16
C GLY A 119 4.41 2.83 -13.97
N ARG A 120 3.44 1.91 -14.16
CA ARG A 120 3.00 1.00 -13.10
C ARG A 120 4.02 -0.12 -12.90
N SER A 121 4.19 -0.57 -11.66
CA SER A 121 4.92 -1.80 -11.37
C SER A 121 4.05 -3.00 -11.72
N SER A 122 4.64 -4.04 -12.31
CA SER A 122 3.96 -5.28 -12.66
C SER A 122 4.66 -6.49 -12.06
N TRP A 123 3.87 -7.41 -11.53
CA TRP A 123 4.33 -8.71 -11.04
C TRP A 123 3.59 -9.84 -11.73
N SER A 124 4.31 -10.93 -11.98
CA SER A 124 3.74 -12.20 -12.41
C SER A 124 3.64 -13.15 -11.23
N PHE A 125 2.56 -13.93 -11.20
CA PHE A 125 2.35 -15.03 -10.28
C PHE A 125 2.29 -16.31 -11.09
N PHE A 126 3.08 -17.30 -10.70
CA PHE A 126 3.16 -18.55 -11.41
C PHE A 126 3.21 -19.75 -10.45
N LYS A 127 2.26 -20.67 -10.63
CA LYS A 127 2.25 -22.01 -10.04
C LYS A 127 2.48 -23.02 -11.16
N PRO A 128 3.59 -23.76 -11.17
CA PRO A 128 3.90 -24.70 -12.24
C PRO A 128 3.05 -25.98 -12.17
N ALA A 129 2.84 -26.63 -13.32
CA ALA A 129 2.07 -27.88 -13.44
C ALA A 129 2.76 -29.11 -12.84
N ASN A 130 4.08 -29.07 -12.64
CA ASN A 130 4.92 -30.23 -12.34
C ASN A 130 4.99 -30.61 -10.85
N ASN A 131 4.00 -30.22 -10.03
CA ASN A 131 3.85 -30.66 -8.64
C ASN A 131 5.05 -30.36 -7.73
N ILE A 132 5.68 -29.20 -7.86
CA ILE A 132 6.65 -28.77 -6.85
C ILE A 132 5.85 -28.42 -5.58
N GLY A 133 5.76 -29.40 -4.66
CA GLY A 133 5.01 -29.28 -3.41
C GLY A 133 3.51 -29.57 -3.46
N CYS A 134 2.92 -29.74 -4.64
CA CYS A 134 1.47 -29.95 -4.80
C CYS A 134 1.06 -31.40 -5.00
N LYS A 135 -0.13 -31.74 -4.49
CA LYS A 135 -0.86 -32.97 -4.90
C LYS A 135 -1.52 -32.85 -6.28
N ASN A 136 -1.85 -31.64 -6.74
CA ASN A 136 -2.53 -31.39 -8.02
C ASN A 136 -1.64 -30.70 -9.07
N SER A 137 -1.71 -31.19 -10.31
CA SER A 137 -0.89 -30.71 -11.44
C SER A 137 -1.44 -29.47 -12.16
N ASP A 138 -2.31 -28.72 -11.48
CA ASP A 138 -2.96 -27.55 -12.07
C ASP A 138 -2.00 -26.38 -12.16
N GLN A 139 -1.64 -25.99 -13.39
CA GLN A 139 -0.95 -24.75 -13.67
C GLN A 139 -1.87 -23.55 -13.36
N ARG A 140 -1.31 -22.55 -12.69
CA ARG A 140 -2.01 -21.29 -12.41
C ARG A 140 -1.06 -20.14 -12.71
N SER A 141 -1.58 -19.12 -13.38
CA SER A 141 -0.83 -17.90 -13.63
C SER A 141 -1.73 -16.68 -13.50
N GLY A 142 -1.13 -15.58 -13.08
CA GLY A 142 -1.77 -14.29 -12.99
C GLY A 142 -0.74 -13.19 -13.13
N GLN A 143 -1.24 -11.98 -13.40
CA GLN A 143 -0.43 -10.78 -13.46
C GLN A 143 -1.18 -9.67 -12.74
N VAL A 144 -0.47 -8.85 -11.97
CA VAL A 144 -1.02 -7.66 -11.33
C VAL A 144 -0.20 -6.43 -11.69
N LEU A 145 -0.87 -5.29 -11.69
CA LEU A 145 -0.29 -3.95 -11.77
C LEU A 145 -0.54 -3.20 -10.47
N SER A 146 0.43 -2.39 -10.05
CA SER A 146 0.26 -1.45 -8.95
C SER A 146 -0.78 -0.38 -9.27
N GLY A 147 -1.39 0.16 -8.22
CA GLY A 147 -2.38 1.22 -8.27
C GLY A 147 -3.83 0.72 -8.20
N PRO A 148 -4.80 1.65 -8.27
CA PRO A 148 -6.21 1.31 -8.14
C PRO A 148 -6.68 0.40 -9.28
N LEU A 149 -7.79 -0.29 -9.03
CA LEU A 149 -8.50 -1.09 -10.03
C LEU A 149 -8.99 -0.21 -11.19
N GLU A 150 -9.41 1.03 -10.89
CA GLU A 150 -9.82 1.99 -11.91
C GLU A 150 -8.69 2.24 -12.93
N ASN A 151 -9.04 2.16 -14.22
CA ASN A 151 -8.11 2.32 -15.35
C ASN A 151 -6.94 1.30 -15.36
N ASN A 152 -7.10 0.15 -14.69
CA ASN A 152 -6.13 -0.93 -14.74
C ASN A 152 -6.23 -1.68 -16.08
N GLN A 153 -5.17 -1.59 -16.90
CA GLN A 153 -5.16 -2.11 -18.28
C GLN A 153 -5.34 -3.62 -18.37
N LEU A 154 -4.97 -4.39 -17.33
CA LEU A 154 -5.21 -5.83 -17.30
C LEU A 154 -6.68 -6.13 -16.98
N ALA A 155 -7.24 -5.42 -16.00
CA ALA A 155 -8.58 -5.69 -15.49
C ALA A 155 -9.72 -5.17 -16.38
N ILE A 156 -9.54 -4.05 -17.08
CA ILE A 156 -10.58 -3.48 -17.98
C ILE A 156 -10.97 -4.43 -19.13
N THR A 157 -10.09 -5.37 -19.47
CA THR A 157 -10.38 -6.41 -20.48
C THR A 157 -11.43 -7.42 -20.00
N GLN A 158 -11.73 -7.43 -18.70
CA GLN A 158 -12.66 -8.34 -18.05
C GLN A 158 -14.02 -7.66 -17.82
N SER A 159 -14.65 -7.13 -18.87
CA SER A 159 -15.74 -6.14 -18.81
C SER A 159 -16.82 -6.44 -17.75
N ASN A 160 -17.41 -7.64 -17.76
CA ASN A 160 -18.49 -8.00 -16.83
C ASN A 160 -18.03 -8.08 -15.35
N THR A 161 -16.81 -8.54 -15.11
CA THR A 161 -16.24 -8.64 -13.77
C THR A 161 -15.80 -7.26 -13.30
N TYR A 162 -15.12 -6.51 -14.17
CA TYR A 162 -14.58 -5.18 -13.90
C TYR A 162 -15.67 -4.18 -13.49
N GLU A 163 -16.73 -4.06 -14.31
CA GLU A 163 -17.82 -3.10 -14.10
C GLU A 163 -18.52 -3.27 -12.74
N LYS A 164 -18.52 -4.50 -12.22
CA LYS A 164 -19.13 -4.81 -10.92
C LYS A 164 -18.17 -4.56 -9.76
N ILE A 165 -16.93 -5.01 -9.86
CA ILE A 165 -15.97 -4.98 -8.74
C ILE A 165 -15.38 -3.58 -8.51
N VAL A 166 -15.26 -2.76 -9.56
CA VAL A 166 -14.74 -1.38 -9.44
C VAL A 166 -15.58 -0.51 -8.50
N LYS A 167 -16.87 -0.84 -8.32
CA LYS A 167 -17.78 -0.12 -7.42
C LYS A 167 -17.60 -0.48 -5.94
N THR A 168 -16.94 -1.61 -5.65
CA THR A 168 -16.77 -2.14 -4.29
C THR A 168 -15.30 -2.27 -3.90
N SER A 169 -14.38 -1.87 -4.78
CA SER A 169 -12.93 -1.99 -4.57
C SER A 169 -12.40 -0.86 -3.69
N GLU A 170 -12.62 -0.93 -2.39
CA GLU A 170 -11.93 -0.05 -1.43
C GLU A 170 -10.59 -0.67 -1.00
N GLY A 171 -9.50 0.11 -1.10
CA GLY A 171 -8.29 -0.11 -0.30
C GLY A 171 -7.20 -1.07 -0.82
N ASN A 172 -7.42 -1.91 -1.84
CA ASN A 172 -6.31 -2.70 -2.42
C ASN A 172 -5.56 -1.91 -3.50
N LEU A 173 -4.25 -2.19 -3.63
CA LEU A 173 -3.35 -1.40 -4.47
C LEU A 173 -2.59 -2.23 -5.53
N ASN A 174 -2.88 -3.52 -5.67
CA ASN A 174 -2.46 -4.30 -6.83
C ASN A 174 -3.63 -5.06 -7.40
N TYR A 175 -3.90 -4.85 -8.69
CA TYR A 175 -4.97 -5.53 -9.40
C TYR A 175 -4.48 -6.03 -10.76
N GLY A 176 -5.10 -7.09 -11.26
CA GLY A 176 -4.91 -7.50 -12.64
C GLY A 176 -5.78 -8.69 -12.98
N VAL A 177 -5.19 -9.67 -13.65
CA VAL A 177 -5.92 -10.80 -14.22
C VAL A 177 -5.33 -12.12 -13.76
N TYR A 178 -6.22 -13.09 -13.49
CA TYR A 178 -5.87 -14.46 -13.15
C TYR A 178 -6.58 -15.42 -14.10
N ARG A 179 -5.82 -16.38 -14.65
CA ARG A 179 -6.30 -17.36 -15.66
C ARG A 179 -7.04 -16.75 -16.87
N GLY A 180 -6.81 -15.47 -17.16
CA GLY A 180 -7.41 -14.76 -18.29
C GLY A 180 -8.89 -14.39 -18.15
N SER A 181 -9.57 -14.82 -17.09
CA SER A 181 -11.03 -14.62 -16.90
C SER A 181 -11.44 -14.04 -15.55
N TYR A 182 -10.53 -13.98 -14.58
CA TYR A 182 -10.79 -13.48 -13.24
C TYR A 182 -10.02 -12.18 -13.01
N ILE A 183 -10.62 -11.25 -12.28
CA ILE A 183 -9.85 -10.13 -11.72
C ILE A 183 -9.12 -10.65 -10.50
N MET A 184 -7.85 -10.29 -10.36
CA MET A 184 -7.01 -10.65 -9.21
C MET A 184 -6.65 -9.40 -8.43
N SER A 185 -6.65 -9.49 -7.09
CA SER A 185 -5.96 -8.54 -6.22
C SER A 185 -4.89 -9.23 -5.39
N ALA A 186 -3.82 -8.52 -5.07
CA ALA A 186 -2.72 -9.06 -4.27
C ALA A 186 -2.16 -8.03 -3.29
N VAL A 187 -1.95 -8.43 -2.04
CA VAL A 187 -1.43 -7.55 -0.97
C VAL A 187 -0.34 -8.25 -0.19
N GLN A 188 0.84 -7.63 -0.09
CA GLN A 188 1.93 -8.09 0.77
C GLN A 188 1.63 -7.71 2.23
N THR A 189 1.82 -8.65 3.15
CA THR A 189 1.83 -8.41 4.61
C THR A 189 2.97 -9.22 5.23
N GLY A 190 4.03 -8.53 5.65
CA GLY A 190 5.26 -9.18 6.13
C GLY A 190 5.82 -10.11 5.04
N ARG A 191 5.95 -11.39 5.37
CA ARG A 191 6.45 -12.44 4.46
C ARG A 191 5.35 -13.16 3.67
N SER A 192 4.10 -12.69 3.77
CA SER A 192 2.96 -13.31 3.11
C SER A 192 2.37 -12.41 2.03
N ILE A 193 1.75 -13.01 1.02
CA ILE A 193 0.92 -12.32 0.04
C ILE A 193 -0.49 -12.92 0.10
N ALA A 194 -1.45 -12.07 0.44
CA ALA A 194 -2.87 -12.41 0.31
C ALA A 194 -3.30 -12.20 -1.15
N ILE A 195 -3.98 -13.18 -1.71
CA ILE A 195 -4.49 -13.17 -3.09
C ILE A 195 -6.00 -13.35 -3.03
N ASN A 196 -6.72 -12.48 -3.74
CA ASN A 196 -8.16 -12.61 -3.96
C ASN A 196 -8.43 -12.65 -5.46
N ILE A 197 -9.37 -13.49 -5.87
CA ILE A 197 -9.88 -13.52 -7.24
C ILE A 197 -11.36 -13.23 -7.24
N TYR A 198 -11.79 -12.53 -8.29
CA TYR A 198 -13.14 -12.04 -8.44
C TYR A 198 -13.70 -12.45 -9.80
N ASP A 199 -14.99 -12.76 -9.80
CA ASP A 199 -15.79 -13.01 -10.99
C ASP A 199 -16.95 -12.01 -11.06
N LYS A 200 -17.85 -12.20 -12.03
CA LYS A 200 -19.04 -11.34 -12.20
C LYS A 200 -20.03 -11.39 -11.03
N TYR A 201 -19.88 -12.32 -10.08
CA TYR A 201 -20.74 -12.42 -8.90
C TYR A 201 -20.13 -11.74 -7.68
N GLY A 202 -18.81 -11.71 -7.56
CA GLY A 202 -18.11 -11.05 -6.47
C GLY A 202 -16.74 -11.69 -6.21
N LEU A 203 -16.39 -11.85 -4.94
CA LEU A 203 -15.23 -12.65 -4.52
C LEU A 203 -15.50 -14.13 -4.85
N ASP A 204 -14.70 -14.71 -5.73
CA ASP A 204 -14.77 -16.12 -6.13
C ASP A 204 -13.84 -16.98 -5.27
N GLY A 205 -12.67 -16.45 -4.89
CA GLY A 205 -11.71 -17.18 -4.08
C GLY A 205 -10.70 -16.29 -3.39
N SER A 206 -10.17 -16.78 -2.27
CA SER A 206 -9.12 -16.10 -1.49
C SER A 206 -8.16 -17.13 -0.91
N TRP A 207 -6.86 -16.83 -0.97
CA TRP A 207 -5.84 -17.62 -0.31
C TRP A 207 -4.63 -16.77 0.03
N THR A 208 -3.70 -17.33 0.81
CA THR A 208 -2.45 -16.68 1.17
C THR A 208 -1.28 -17.57 0.76
N ILE A 209 -0.22 -16.95 0.27
CA ILE A 209 1.06 -17.59 0.02
C ILE A 209 2.10 -17.00 0.98
N MET A 210 2.97 -17.85 1.54
CA MET A 210 3.99 -17.48 2.52
C MET A 210 5.38 -17.71 1.95
N GLU A 211 6.27 -16.73 2.09
CA GLU A 211 7.63 -16.81 1.57
C GLU A 211 8.36 -18.03 2.15
N ALA A 212 8.99 -18.80 1.27
CA ALA A 212 9.68 -20.02 1.63
C ALA A 212 11.04 -20.11 0.93
N PRO A 213 12.11 -20.49 1.65
CA PRO A 213 13.45 -20.58 1.08
C PRO A 213 13.62 -21.75 0.11
N ASN A 214 12.76 -22.76 0.22
CA ASN A 214 12.82 -23.98 -0.60
C ASN A 214 11.44 -24.29 -1.17
N PRO A 215 11.38 -24.95 -2.34
CA PRO A 215 10.12 -25.43 -2.89
C PRO A 215 9.42 -26.44 -1.99
N GLY A 216 8.10 -26.54 -2.15
CA GLY A 216 7.28 -27.43 -1.34
C GLY A 216 7.68 -28.88 -1.57
N LYS A 217 7.49 -29.72 -0.55
CA LYS A 217 7.72 -31.16 -0.67
C LYS A 217 6.44 -31.81 -1.16
N LYS A 218 6.54 -32.66 -2.17
CA LYS A 218 5.40 -33.46 -2.61
C LYS A 218 5.02 -34.39 -1.46
N GLU A 219 3.88 -34.13 -0.83
CA GLU A 219 3.30 -35.03 0.15
C GLU A 219 2.46 -36.06 -0.62
N ASP A 220 2.79 -37.35 -0.44
CA ASP A 220 2.02 -38.46 -1.00
C ASP A 220 0.59 -38.48 -0.42
#